data_AF-A0A822BGL7-F1
#
_entry.id   AF-A0A822BGL7-F1
#
_cell.length_a   1.000
_cell.length_b   1.000
_cell.length_c   1.000
_cell.angle_alpha   90.00
_cell.angle_beta   90.00
_cell.angle_gamma   90.00
#
_symmetry.space_group_name_H-M   'P 1'
#
loop_
_entity.id
_entity.type
_entity.pdbx_description
1 polymer ?
#
loop_
_entity_poly.entity_id
_entity_poly.type
_entity_poly.pdbx_seq_one_letter_code
_entity_poly.pdbx_strand_id
1 'polypeptide(L)'
;MTRQCDYDAISMTFVANSTSSRTDTTNEDKNLDQLEPSYMYTMLFKDIILEIDEDDDKPVQDLVAYCRSKDISESELTYFKNKYRQHSAVWWYTCEMFL
;
A
#
# COMPACT_ATOMS: atom_id res chain seq x y z
N MET A 1 -25.80 14.14 21.55
CA MET A 1 -24.59 13.31 21.72
C MET A 1 -24.12 12.94 20.33
N THR A 2 -23.37 13.83 19.68
CA THR A 2 -22.94 13.66 18.29
C THR A 2 -21.46 13.30 18.33
N ARG A 3 -21.13 12.07 17.93
CA ARG A 3 -19.74 11.60 17.82
C ARG A 3 -19.07 12.35 16.68
N GLN A 4 -18.18 13.27 17.01
CA GLN A 4 -17.26 13.88 16.06
C GLN A 4 -16.23 12.80 15.69
N CYS A 5 -16.24 12.32 14.45
CA CYS A 5 -15.22 11.40 13.97
C CYS A 5 -13.89 12.16 13.84
N ASP A 6 -12.86 11.63 14.50
CA ASP A 6 -11.52 12.18 14.55
C ASP A 6 -10.81 11.93 13.21
N TYR A 7 -10.76 12.96 12.36
CA TYR A 7 -10.13 12.91 11.04
C TYR A 7 -8.61 13.13 11.09
N ASP A 8 -8.04 13.40 12.27
CA ASP A 8 -6.62 13.71 12.45
C ASP A 8 -5.72 12.44 12.58
N ALA A 9 -6.30 11.24 12.52
CA ALA A 9 -5.55 9.99 12.74
C ALA A 9 -4.83 9.44 11.49
N ILE A 10 -4.93 10.06 10.31
CA ILE A 10 -4.16 9.65 9.11
C ILE A 10 -3.67 10.88 8.35
N SER A 11 -2.51 11.42 8.75
CA SER A 11 -1.83 12.47 8.01
C SER A 11 -1.00 11.88 6.87
N MET A 12 -1.61 11.71 5.69
CA MET A 12 -0.89 11.70 4.41
C MET A 12 -1.31 12.95 3.63
N THR A 13 -0.54 14.03 3.80
CA THR A 13 -0.75 15.28 3.05
C THR A 13 0.01 15.22 1.73
N PHE A 14 -0.72 15.39 0.62
CA PHE A 14 -0.13 15.57 -0.69
C PHE A 14 0.37 17.02 -0.86
N VAL A 15 1.67 17.18 -1.11
CA VAL A 15 2.24 18.49 -1.45
C VAL A 15 1.96 18.77 -2.92
N ALA A 16 1.24 19.86 -3.20
CA ALA A 16 1.12 20.38 -4.56
C ALA A 16 2.50 20.88 -5.01
N ASN A 17 3.01 20.34 -6.13
CA ASN A 17 4.28 20.79 -6.71
C ASN A 17 4.11 22.17 -7.36
N SER A 18 4.11 23.24 -6.56
CA SER A 18 4.29 24.60 -7.04
C SER A 18 5.78 24.82 -7.33
N THR A 19 6.16 24.51 -8.57
CA THR A 19 7.24 25.15 -9.35
C THR A 19 8.38 25.76 -8.51
N SER A 20 9.41 24.98 -8.22
CA SER A 20 10.74 25.54 -7.98
C SER A 20 11.64 25.24 -9.17
N SER A 21 11.96 26.33 -9.86
CA SER A 21 13.02 26.50 -10.86
C SER A 21 14.14 25.45 -10.75
N ARG A 22 14.23 24.58 -11.75
CA ARG A 22 15.47 23.85 -12.09
C ARG A 22 16.56 24.88 -12.37
N THR A 23 17.48 25.05 -11.43
CA THR A 23 18.85 25.44 -11.75
C THR A 23 19.72 24.21 -11.53
N ASP A 24 20.12 23.60 -12.65
CA ASP A 24 21.18 22.60 -12.70
C ASP A 24 22.47 23.22 -12.14
N THR A 25 22.97 22.73 -11.00
CA THR A 25 24.40 22.87 -10.66
C THR A 25 24.84 21.71 -9.76
N THR A 26 25.71 20.89 -10.34
CA THR A 26 26.52 19.83 -9.76
C THR A 26 27.13 20.22 -8.41
N ASN A 27 26.89 19.43 -7.35
CA ASN A 27 27.81 19.10 -6.24
C ASN A 27 27.09 18.09 -5.32
N GLU A 28 27.50 16.82 -5.39
CA GLU A 28 26.97 15.73 -4.57
C GLU A 28 27.60 15.71 -3.18
N ASP A 29 27.26 16.70 -2.35
CA ASP A 29 27.33 16.57 -0.90
C ASP A 29 25.91 16.82 -0.38
N LYS A 30 25.07 15.78 -0.43
CA LYS A 30 23.68 15.86 0.02
C LYS A 30 23.68 16.08 1.53
N ASN A 31 23.59 17.34 1.94
CA ASN A 31 23.44 17.75 3.33
C ASN A 31 22.15 17.12 3.90
N LEU A 32 22.28 15.99 4.58
CA LEU A 32 21.15 15.21 5.11
C LEU A 32 20.29 16.02 6.10
N ASP A 33 20.84 17.07 6.69
CA ASP A 33 20.14 17.97 7.61
C ASP A 33 19.06 18.83 6.90
N GLN A 34 19.09 18.92 5.56
CA GLN A 34 18.08 19.63 4.75
C GLN A 34 17.07 18.68 4.09
N LEU A 35 17.13 17.38 4.39
CA LEU A 35 16.23 16.42 3.80
C LEU A 35 14.84 16.56 4.44
N GLU A 36 13.86 16.96 3.63
CA GLU A 36 12.46 16.99 4.03
C GLU A 36 12.06 15.64 4.67
N PRO A 37 11.47 15.62 5.88
CA PRO A 37 11.08 14.37 6.54
C PRO A 37 10.19 13.47 5.67
N SER A 38 9.36 14.08 4.81
CA SER A 38 8.53 13.38 3.82
C SER A 38 9.34 12.52 2.84
N TYR A 39 10.58 12.93 2.52
CA TYR A 39 11.48 12.15 1.69
C TYR A 39 11.97 10.88 2.39
N MET A 40 12.30 10.97 3.68
CA MET A 40 12.68 9.80 4.48
C MET A 40 11.54 8.77 4.53
N TYR A 41 10.30 9.23 4.75
CA TYR A 41 9.13 8.35 4.72
C TYR A 41 8.89 7.75 3.34
N THR A 42 9.08 8.53 2.27
CA THR A 42 8.94 8.04 0.89
C THR A 42 9.97 6.97 0.57
N MET A 43 11.22 7.17 0.99
CA MET A 43 12.29 6.19 0.80
C MET A 43 11.99 4.90 1.58
N LEU A 44 11.65 5.01 2.86
CA LEU A 44 11.30 3.85 3.68
C LEU A 44 10.10 3.08 3.10
N PHE A 45 9.05 3.79 2.67
CA PHE A 45 7.88 3.19 2.07
C PHE A 45 8.20 2.48 0.75
N LYS A 46 9.03 3.10 -0.09
CA LYS A 46 9.50 2.50 -1.34
C LYS A 46 10.34 1.24 -1.08
N ASP A 47 11.24 1.29 -0.11
CA ASP A 47 12.09 0.16 0.26
C ASP A 47 11.23 -1.02 0.75
N ILE A 48 10.24 -0.75 1.61
CA ILE A 48 9.27 -1.77 2.07
C ILE A 48 8.53 -2.39 0.90
N ILE A 49 8.00 -1.59 -0.04
CA ILE A 49 7.28 -2.13 -1.20
C ILE A 49 8.19 -2.99 -2.07
N LEU A 50 9.44 -2.59 -2.27
CA LEU A 50 10.40 -3.34 -3.09
C LEU A 50 10.87 -4.64 -2.42
N GLU A 51 10.83 -4.72 -1.10
CA GLU A 51 11.12 -5.96 -0.35
C GLU A 51 9.96 -6.97 -0.37
N ILE A 52 8.75 -6.55 -0.77
CA ILE A 52 7.63 -7.49 -0.92
C ILE A 52 7.89 -8.35 -2.16
N ASP A 53 8.20 -9.62 -1.91
CA ASP A 53 8.30 -10.63 -2.96
C ASP A 53 6.90 -11.02 -3.45
N GLU A 54 6.47 -10.42 -4.56
CA GLU A 54 5.17 -10.69 -5.16
C GLU A 54 5.07 -12.10 -5.75
N ASP A 55 6.18 -12.79 -6.01
CA ASP A 55 6.17 -14.15 -6.58
C ASP A 55 5.86 -15.23 -5.53
N ASP A 56 5.77 -14.85 -4.25
CA ASP A 56 5.37 -15.77 -3.19
C ASP A 56 3.84 -15.91 -3.13
N ASP A 57 3.35 -17.14 -3.23
CA ASP A 57 1.93 -17.46 -3.02
C ASP A 57 1.58 -17.62 -1.52
N LYS A 58 2.56 -17.58 -0.61
CA LYS A 58 2.31 -17.67 0.85
C LYS A 58 1.27 -16.67 1.35
N PRO A 59 1.31 -15.36 1.01
CA PRO A 59 0.32 -14.40 1.51
C PRO A 59 -1.11 -14.77 1.10
N VAL A 60 -1.27 -15.29 -0.12
CA VAL A 60 -2.57 -15.76 -0.63
C VAL A 60 -3.03 -17.00 0.14
N GLN A 61 -2.12 -17.94 0.40
CA GLN A 61 -2.44 -19.14 1.17
C GLN A 61 -2.80 -18.83 2.62
N ASP A 62 -2.08 -17.91 3.26
CA ASP A 62 -2.34 -17.47 4.63
C ASP A 62 -3.71 -16.79 4.73
N LEU A 63 -4.06 -15.95 3.75
CA LEU A 63 -5.38 -15.34 3.67
C LEU A 63 -6.48 -16.39 3.47
N VAL A 64 -6.28 -17.38 2.59
CA VAL A 64 -7.23 -18.48 2.40
C VAL A 64 -7.40 -19.29 3.68
N ALA A 65 -6.31 -19.57 4.40
CA ALA A 65 -6.35 -20.30 5.66
C ALA A 65 -7.10 -19.50 6.75
N TYR A 66 -6.86 -18.19 6.82
CA TYR A 66 -7.60 -17.30 7.70
C TYR A 66 -9.09 -17.29 7.37
N CYS A 67 -9.47 -17.11 6.11
CA CYS A 67 -10.87 -17.09 5.68
C CYS A 67 -11.57 -18.43 5.92
N ARG A 68 -10.87 -19.56 5.72
CA ARG A 68 -11.37 -20.89 6.08
C ARG A 68 -11.68 -21.00 7.58
N SER A 69 -10.86 -20.39 8.44
CA SER A 69 -11.14 -20.34 9.88
C SER A 69 -12.37 -19.48 10.26
N LYS A 70 -12.85 -18.65 9.33
CA LYS A 70 -14.03 -17.80 9.47
C LYS A 70 -15.30 -18.38 8.84
N ASP A 71 -15.26 -19.64 8.42
CA ASP A 71 -16.39 -20.36 7.81
C ASP A 71 -16.87 -19.73 6.48
N ILE A 72 -15.94 -19.12 5.74
CA ILE A 72 -16.20 -18.67 4.35
C ILE A 72 -16.33 -19.88 3.44
N SER A 73 -17.18 -19.79 2.42
CA SER A 73 -17.44 -20.89 1.49
C SER A 73 -16.16 -21.38 0.79
N GLU A 74 -15.92 -22.70 0.84
CA GLU A 74 -14.80 -23.32 0.12
C GLU A 74 -14.85 -23.07 -1.41
N SER A 75 -16.04 -22.88 -1.99
CA SER A 75 -16.16 -22.55 -3.41
C SER A 75 -15.61 -21.16 -3.73
N GLU A 76 -15.84 -20.19 -2.85
CA GLU A 76 -15.35 -18.81 -2.97
C GLU A 76 -13.84 -18.76 -2.74
N LEU A 77 -13.34 -19.49 -1.74
CA LEU A 77 -11.90 -19.60 -1.48
C LEU A 77 -11.15 -20.26 -2.64
N THR A 78 -11.74 -21.29 -3.24
CA THR A 78 -11.17 -21.95 -4.41
C THR A 78 -11.16 -21.02 -5.63
N TYR A 79 -12.24 -20.27 -5.84
CA TYR A 79 -12.32 -19.25 -6.88
C TYR A 79 -11.25 -18.18 -6.69
N PHE A 80 -11.17 -17.60 -5.48
CA PHE A 80 -10.18 -16.59 -5.11
C PHE A 80 -8.75 -17.07 -5.39
N LYS A 81 -8.38 -18.26 -4.87
CA LYS A 81 -7.03 -18.81 -5.05
C LYS A 81 -6.66 -18.99 -6.52
N ASN A 82 -7.59 -19.48 -7.34
CA ASN A 82 -7.34 -19.74 -8.76
C ASN A 82 -7.30 -18.46 -9.60
N LYS A 83 -8.03 -17.42 -9.19
CA LYS A 83 -8.19 -16.18 -9.94
C LYS A 83 -7.34 -15.03 -9.41
N TYR A 84 -6.70 -15.16 -8.25
CA TYR A 84 -5.99 -14.09 -7.56
C TYR A 84 -5.05 -13.31 -8.49
N ARG A 85 -4.16 -14.04 -9.19
CA ARG A 85 -3.17 -13.49 -10.12
C ARG A 85 -3.73 -13.03 -11.47
N GLN A 86 -4.99 -13.34 -11.77
CA GLN A 86 -5.66 -12.96 -13.03
C GLN A 86 -6.26 -11.56 -12.96
N HIS A 87 -6.34 -10.99 -11.75
CA HIS A 87 -6.93 -9.69 -11.49
C HIS A 87 -5.92 -8.81 -10.75
N SER A 88 -6.01 -7.50 -10.96
CA SER A 88 -5.22 -6.54 -10.19
C SER A 88 -5.72 -6.47 -8.74
N ALA A 89 -4.87 -6.02 -7.82
CA ALA A 89 -5.27 -5.78 -6.43
C ALA A 89 -6.51 -4.88 -6.34
N VAL A 90 -6.56 -3.81 -7.15
CA VAL A 90 -7.71 -2.88 -7.22
C VAL A 90 -9.02 -3.59 -7.56
N TRP A 91 -8.98 -4.57 -8.46
CA TRP A 91 -10.17 -5.33 -8.84
C TRP A 91 -10.76 -6.09 -7.65
N TRP A 92 -9.90 -6.72 -6.83
CA TRP A 92 -10.34 -7.46 -5.64
C TRP A 92 -11.03 -6.58 -4.60
N TYR A 93 -10.61 -5.32 -4.44
CA TYR A 93 -11.28 -4.35 -3.56
C TYR A 93 -12.67 -3.93 -4.03
N THR A 94 -12.99 -4.16 -5.30
CA THR A 94 -14.32 -3.88 -5.88
C THR A 94 -15.17 -5.14 -6.05
N CYS A 95 -14.64 -6.32 -5.70
CA CYS A 95 -15.35 -7.58 -5.83
C CYS A 95 -16.34 -7.76 -4.68
N GLU A 96 -17.58 -8.15 -5.00
CA GLU A 96 -18.65 -8.38 -4.00
C GLU A 96 -18.26 -9.38 -2.90
N MET A 97 -17.34 -10.31 -3.17
CA MET A 97 -16.82 -11.27 -2.19
C MET A 97 -16.11 -10.62 -0.99
N PHE A 98 -15.65 -9.37 -1.13
CA PHE A 98 -14.93 -8.62 -0.10
C PHE A 98 -15.68 -7.37 0.39
N LEU A 99 -16.97 -7.22 0.04
CA LEU A 99 -17.86 -6.12 0.45
C LEU A 99 -18.91 -6.59 1.46
#